data_AF-A0A933MLF7-F1
#
_entry.id   AF-A0A933MLF7-F1
#
_cell.length_a   1.000
_cell.length_b   1.000
_cell.length_c   1.000
_cell.angle_alpha   90.00
_cell.angle_beta   90.00
_cell.angle_gamma   90.00
#
_symmetry.space_group_name_H-M   'P 1'
#
loop_
_entity.id
_entity.type
_entity.pdbx_description
1 polymer ?
#
loop_
_entity_poly.entity_id
_entity_poly.type
_entity_poly.pdbx_seq_one_letter_code
_entity_poly.pdbx_strand_id
1 'polypeptide(L)'
;MPELGTVDLSEEQTEEMAGVKVETCTEAIPQTAVTSNDRQIEIPTEHADVVPPEAEEVSAMEVVAINALANVETGQNNQEALIYKELTVETQTIEEHLKILRQLELEAIQKIQELQQEKERLNKEVNELTGLYQSL
;
A
#
# COMPACT_ATOMS: atom_id res chain seq x y z
N MET A 1 36.06 40.32 -4.71
CA MET A 1 35.39 39.76 -3.52
C MET A 1 34.61 40.87 -2.85
N PRO A 2 33.28 40.77 -2.75
CA PRO A 2 32.48 41.59 -1.85
C PRO A 2 32.05 40.78 -0.60
N GLU A 3 32.03 41.45 0.54
CA GLU A 3 31.78 40.92 1.89
C GLU A 3 30.31 40.53 2.11
N LEU A 4 30.10 39.48 2.90
CA LEU A 4 28.81 38.99 3.38
C LEU A 4 28.20 39.98 4.38
N GLY A 5 27.13 40.67 3.96
CA GLY A 5 26.23 41.39 4.87
C GLY A 5 25.25 40.42 5.54
N THR A 6 25.23 40.43 6.86
CA THR A 6 24.33 39.66 7.73
C THR A 6 22.91 40.23 7.67
N VAL A 7 21.91 39.38 7.39
CA VAL A 7 20.49 39.73 7.55
C VAL A 7 20.03 39.23 8.92
N ASP A 8 19.56 40.18 9.70
CA ASP A 8 19.01 40.03 11.05
C ASP A 8 17.61 39.41 11.01
N LEU A 9 17.32 38.56 11.99
CA LEU A 9 16.07 37.81 12.14
C LEU A 9 15.13 38.61 13.02
N SER A 10 14.05 39.16 12.46
CA SER A 10 12.94 39.62 13.27
C SER A 10 11.61 39.46 12.53
N GLU A 11 10.76 38.67 13.17
CA GLU A 11 9.29 38.69 13.16
C GLU A 11 8.61 37.36 12.79
N GLU A 12 7.83 36.90 13.77
CA GLU A 12 6.72 35.95 13.71
C GLU A 12 7.03 34.45 13.64
N GLN A 13 7.51 33.92 14.77
CA GLN A 13 7.04 32.62 15.27
C GLN A 13 6.19 32.83 16.51
N THR A 14 4.90 33.08 16.30
CA THR A 14 3.85 32.80 17.29
C THR A 14 3.07 31.60 16.79
N GLU A 15 3.26 30.44 17.42
CA GLU A 15 2.14 29.68 17.98
C GLU A 15 2.66 28.63 18.95
N GLU A 16 2.32 28.90 20.19
CA GLU A 16 2.46 28.04 21.35
C GLU A 16 1.29 27.06 21.36
N MET A 17 1.55 25.90 21.98
CA MET A 17 0.58 24.95 22.53
C MET A 17 -0.02 23.91 21.59
N ALA A 18 0.30 22.65 21.86
CA ALA A 18 -0.52 21.87 22.78
C ALA A 18 0.17 20.54 23.09
N GLY A 19 0.05 20.10 24.34
CA GLY A 19 0.77 18.97 24.89
C GLY A 19 0.59 17.67 24.11
N VAL A 20 1.70 16.97 23.94
CA VAL A 20 1.71 15.56 23.55
C VAL A 20 1.09 14.76 24.70
N LYS A 21 -0.23 14.52 24.63
CA LYS A 21 -0.86 13.44 25.37
C LYS A 21 -0.49 12.14 24.68
N VAL A 22 0.39 11.38 25.32
CA VAL A 22 0.59 9.96 25.01
C VAL A 22 -0.65 9.24 25.52
N GLU A 23 -1.69 9.14 24.69
CA GLU A 23 -2.79 8.22 24.93
C GLU A 23 -2.35 6.82 24.47
N THR A 24 -2.07 5.99 25.46
CA THR A 24 -1.92 4.55 25.32
C THR A 24 -3.18 3.98 24.67
N CYS A 25 -3.08 3.46 23.44
CA CYS A 25 -4.09 2.57 22.89
C CYS A 25 -4.05 1.24 23.66
N THR A 26 -4.77 1.17 24.78
CA THR A 26 -5.33 -0.10 25.25
C THR A 26 -6.54 -0.40 24.39
N GLU A 27 -6.37 -1.27 23.39
CA GLU A 27 -7.49 -1.91 22.73
C GLU A 27 -8.26 -2.71 23.78
N ALA A 28 -9.43 -2.20 24.15
CA ALA A 28 -10.43 -2.96 24.87
C ALA A 28 -10.83 -4.14 23.99
N ILE A 29 -10.52 -5.36 24.43
CA ILE A 29 -11.07 -6.58 23.86
C ILE A 29 -12.60 -6.44 23.88
N PRO A 30 -13.30 -6.47 22.74
CA PRO A 30 -14.75 -6.47 22.76
C PRO A 30 -15.21 -7.75 23.47
N GLN A 31 -15.84 -7.59 24.63
CA GLN A 31 -16.64 -8.64 25.24
C GLN A 31 -17.77 -8.94 24.26
N THR A 32 -17.58 -9.95 23.41
CA THR A 32 -18.69 -10.58 22.70
C THR A 32 -19.59 -11.20 23.76
N ALA A 33 -20.72 -10.54 23.98
CA ALA A 33 -21.82 -11.06 24.77
C ALA A 33 -22.16 -12.47 24.27
N VAL A 34 -21.80 -13.47 25.08
CA VAL A 34 -22.34 -14.82 24.96
C VAL A 34 -23.82 -14.71 25.25
N THR A 35 -24.62 -14.56 24.20
CA THR A 35 -26.06 -14.72 24.30
C THR A 35 -26.32 -16.21 24.44
N SER A 36 -26.61 -16.62 25.68
CA SER A 36 -27.09 -17.96 26.00
C SER A 36 -28.45 -18.15 25.33
N ASN A 37 -28.47 -18.78 24.16
CA ASN A 37 -29.65 -19.51 23.76
C ASN A 37 -29.59 -20.87 24.44
N ASP A 38 -30.26 -20.93 25.60
CA ASP A 38 -30.73 -22.17 26.21
C ASP A 38 -31.62 -22.90 25.19
N ARG A 39 -31.00 -23.80 24.43
CA ARG A 39 -31.68 -24.98 23.93
C ARG A 39 -30.99 -26.17 24.54
N GLN A 40 -31.52 -26.61 25.68
CA GLN A 40 -31.33 -27.95 26.19
C GLN A 40 -31.71 -28.93 25.08
N ILE A 41 -30.71 -29.51 24.43
CA ILE A 41 -30.91 -30.69 23.60
C ILE A 41 -30.82 -31.86 24.59
N GLU A 42 -31.98 -32.33 25.05
CA GLU A 42 -32.10 -33.64 25.67
C GLU A 42 -31.79 -34.69 24.60
N ILE A 43 -30.62 -35.33 24.70
CA ILE A 43 -30.32 -36.53 23.91
C ILE A 43 -30.82 -37.71 24.73
N PRO A 44 -31.86 -38.44 24.29
CA PRO A 44 -32.35 -39.62 25.00
C PRO A 44 -31.28 -40.72 24.90
N THR A 45 -30.72 -41.11 26.04
CA THR A 45 -29.88 -42.30 26.16
C THR A 45 -30.76 -43.52 26.33
N GLU A 46 -30.94 -44.32 25.28
CA GLU A 46 -31.54 -45.64 25.36
C GLU A 46 -30.68 -46.67 24.61
N HIS A 47 -30.05 -47.54 25.43
CA HIS A 47 -29.46 -48.86 25.20
C HIS A 47 -28.82 -49.24 23.84
N ALA A 48 -27.56 -49.68 23.88
CA ALA A 48 -27.24 -51.10 23.70
C ALA A 48 -25.77 -51.39 24.03
N ASP A 49 -25.61 -52.32 24.95
CA ASP A 49 -24.40 -53.06 25.27
C ASP A 49 -23.94 -53.84 24.01
N VAL A 50 -22.86 -53.40 23.37
CA VAL A 50 -22.14 -54.17 22.34
C VAL A 50 -20.64 -53.92 22.52
N VAL A 51 -19.93 -54.96 22.93
CA VAL A 51 -18.47 -55.09 22.93
C VAL A 51 -18.15 -56.34 22.11
N PRO A 52 -17.03 -56.49 21.37
CA PRO A 52 -16.20 -55.56 20.59
C PRO A 52 -15.96 -56.11 19.14
N PRO A 53 -15.25 -55.42 18.21
CA PRO A 53 -13.82 -55.69 18.09
C PRO A 53 -12.98 -54.45 17.71
N GLU A 54 -11.81 -54.32 18.33
CA GLU A 54 -10.61 -53.67 17.79
C GLU A 54 -10.85 -52.41 16.92
N ALA A 55 -11.31 -51.33 17.53
CA ALA A 55 -11.10 -50.01 16.96
C ALA A 55 -9.67 -49.61 17.34
N GLU A 56 -8.78 -49.53 16.36
CA GLU A 56 -7.47 -48.89 16.47
C GLU A 56 -7.61 -47.66 17.37
N GLU A 57 -6.88 -47.67 18.50
CA GLU A 57 -6.70 -46.48 19.34
C GLU A 57 -5.96 -45.46 18.49
N VAL A 58 -6.69 -44.69 17.67
CA VAL A 58 -6.14 -43.52 16.98
C VAL A 58 -5.66 -42.61 18.10
N SER A 59 -4.34 -42.55 18.28
CA SER A 59 -3.74 -41.93 19.45
C SER A 59 -4.21 -40.48 19.49
N ALA A 60 -4.67 -39.99 20.64
CA ALA A 60 -5.06 -38.59 20.79
C ALA A 60 -3.94 -37.63 20.31
N MET A 61 -2.69 -38.10 20.32
CA MET A 61 -1.52 -37.40 19.76
C MET A 61 -1.56 -37.27 18.22
N GLU A 62 -2.10 -38.24 17.49
CA GLU A 62 -2.26 -38.21 16.03
C GLU A 62 -3.35 -37.21 15.63
N VAL A 63 -4.48 -37.18 16.34
CA VAL A 63 -5.55 -36.20 16.10
C VAL A 63 -5.08 -34.78 16.40
N VAL A 64 -4.29 -34.59 17.46
CA VAL A 64 -3.66 -33.29 17.78
C VAL A 64 -2.64 -32.88 16.72
N ALA A 65 -1.82 -33.81 16.24
CA ALA A 65 -0.84 -33.54 15.18
C ALA A 65 -1.52 -33.16 13.85
N ILE A 66 -2.59 -33.85 13.47
CA ILE A 66 -3.36 -33.54 12.25
C ILE A 66 -4.01 -32.16 12.35
N ASN A 67 -4.65 -31.83 13.47
CA ASN A 67 -5.24 -30.51 13.67
C ASN A 67 -4.18 -29.40 13.71
N ALA A 68 -2.99 -29.66 14.27
CA ALA A 68 -1.87 -28.72 14.24
C ALA A 68 -1.35 -28.49 12.82
N LEU A 69 -1.19 -29.56 12.03
CA LEU A 69 -0.77 -29.46 10.62
C LEU A 69 -1.79 -28.68 9.78
N ALA A 70 -3.08 -28.97 9.92
CA ALA A 70 -4.15 -28.25 9.20
C ALA A 70 -4.17 -26.74 9.52
N ASN A 71 -3.90 -26.38 10.78
CA ASN A 71 -3.79 -24.97 11.19
C ASN A 71 -2.54 -24.29 10.61
N VAL A 72 -1.40 -25.00 10.53
CA VAL A 72 -0.18 -24.48 9.90
C VAL A 72 -0.37 -24.25 8.41
N GLU A 73 -0.98 -25.20 7.69
CA GLU A 73 -1.28 -25.07 6.26
C GLU A 73 -2.27 -23.92 6.01
N THR A 74 -3.30 -23.77 6.85
CA THR A 74 -4.23 -22.63 6.78
C THR A 74 -3.49 -21.31 7.02
N GLY A 75 -2.55 -21.28 7.96
CA GLY A 75 -1.68 -20.12 8.20
C GLY A 75 -0.81 -19.76 7.01
N GLN A 76 -0.19 -20.76 6.35
CA GLN A 76 0.62 -20.56 5.14
C GLN A 76 -0.21 -20.04 3.97
N ASN A 77 -1.37 -20.66 3.71
CA ASN A 77 -2.28 -20.21 2.66
C ASN A 77 -2.74 -18.76 2.85
N ASN A 78 -3.01 -18.37 4.10
CA ASN A 78 -3.38 -16.98 4.42
C ASN A 78 -2.21 -16.01 4.18
N GLN A 79 -0.97 -16.40 4.51
CA GLN A 79 0.22 -15.58 4.24
C GLN A 79 0.49 -15.43 2.74
N GLU A 80 0.38 -16.52 1.97
CA GLU A 80 0.53 -16.47 0.51
C GLU A 80 -0.52 -15.56 -0.14
N ALA A 81 -1.78 -15.63 0.32
CA ALA A 81 -2.85 -14.76 -0.15
C ALA A 81 -2.59 -13.27 0.17
N LEU A 82 -2.01 -12.97 1.34
CA LEU A 82 -1.62 -11.61 1.71
C LEU A 82 -0.48 -11.08 0.83
N ILE A 83 0.57 -11.88 0.62
CA ILE A 83 1.69 -11.52 -0.27
C ILE A 83 1.19 -11.27 -1.69
N TYR A 84 0.32 -12.14 -2.21
CA TYR A 84 -0.27 -11.94 -3.54
C TYR A 84 -1.05 -10.64 -3.64
N LYS A 85 -1.80 -10.29 -2.59
CA LYS A 85 -2.53 -9.02 -2.53
C LYS A 85 -1.59 -7.81 -2.52
N GLU A 86 -0.53 -7.85 -1.72
CA GLU A 86 0.49 -6.78 -1.68
C GLU A 86 1.17 -6.60 -3.04
N LEU A 87 1.62 -7.68 -3.67
CA LEU A 87 2.22 -7.66 -5.02
C LEU A 87 1.26 -7.11 -6.07
N THR A 88 -0.03 -7.43 -5.96
CA THR A 88 -1.05 -6.90 -6.88
C THR A 88 -1.18 -5.39 -6.75
N VAL A 89 -1.18 -4.86 -5.52
CA VAL A 89 -1.25 -3.41 -5.26
C VAL A 89 0.01 -2.70 -5.77
N GLU A 90 1.19 -3.26 -5.52
CA GLU A 90 2.45 -2.70 -6.04
C GLU A 90 2.48 -2.69 -7.57
N THR A 91 2.02 -3.76 -8.21
CA THR A 91 1.94 -3.85 -9.67
C THR A 91 1.02 -2.76 -10.23
N GLN A 92 -0.16 -2.56 -9.63
CA GLN A 92 -1.09 -1.49 -10.03
C GLN A 92 -0.46 -0.10 -9.88
N THR A 93 0.28 0.13 -8.79
CA THR A 93 0.97 1.39 -8.54
C THR A 93 2.06 1.65 -9.58
N ILE A 94 2.83 0.62 -9.94
CA ILE A 94 3.85 0.70 -11.01
C ILE A 94 3.18 1.01 -12.36
N GLU A 95 2.06 0.35 -12.69
CA GLU A 95 1.31 0.62 -13.92
C GLU A 95 0.79 2.07 -13.99
N GLU A 96 0.33 2.62 -12.87
CA GLU A 96 -0.08 4.02 -12.77
C GLU A 96 1.09 4.97 -13.00
N HIS A 97 2.24 4.72 -12.36
CA HIS A 97 3.46 5.51 -12.60
C HIS A 97 3.91 5.44 -14.06
N LEU A 98 3.83 4.28 -14.71
CA LEU A 98 4.16 4.13 -16.12
C LEU A 98 3.23 4.93 -17.03
N LYS A 99 1.93 4.99 -16.72
CA LYS A 99 0.97 5.83 -17.47
C LYS A 99 1.32 7.31 -17.35
N ILE A 100 1.66 7.78 -16.14
CA ILE A 100 2.06 9.17 -15.89
C ILE A 100 3.35 9.49 -16.65
N LEU A 101 4.37 8.65 -16.55
CA LEU A 101 5.65 8.85 -17.24
C LEU A 101 5.48 8.92 -18.75
N ARG A 102 4.64 8.05 -19.32
CA ARG A 102 4.34 8.07 -20.76
C ARG A 102 3.64 9.35 -21.19
N GLN A 103 2.75 9.88 -20.34
CA GLN A 103 2.10 11.16 -20.64
C GLN A 103 3.10 12.33 -20.61
N LEU A 104 3.96 12.38 -19.60
CA LEU A 104 5.02 13.39 -19.52
C LEU A 104 6.00 13.29 -20.70
N GLU A 105 6.32 12.09 -21.16
CA GLU A 105 7.15 11.87 -22.35
C GLU A 105 6.49 12.47 -23.61
N LEU A 106 5.18 12.27 -23.79
CA LEU A 106 4.45 12.85 -24.92
C LEU A 106 4.43 14.39 -24.86
N GLU A 107 4.19 14.96 -23.67
CA GLU A 107 4.23 16.41 -23.46
C GLU A 107 5.62 16.99 -23.75
N ALA A 108 6.69 16.31 -23.33
CA ALA A 108 8.06 16.71 -23.61
C ALA A 108 8.38 16.65 -25.11
N ILE A 109 7.94 15.60 -25.82
CA ILE A 109 8.10 15.48 -27.27
C ILE A 109 7.39 16.63 -27.98
N GLN A 110 6.15 16.93 -27.59
CA GLN A 110 5.40 18.06 -28.17
C GLN A 110 6.13 19.38 -27.95
N LYS A 111 6.65 19.61 -26.73
CA LYS A 111 7.41 20.82 -26.41
C LYS A 111 8.68 20.95 -27.25
N ILE A 112 9.39 19.85 -27.48
CA ILE A 112 10.58 19.83 -28.33
C ILE A 112 10.21 20.22 -29.77
N GLN A 113 9.11 19.70 -30.30
CA GLN A 113 8.65 20.04 -31.66
C GLN A 113 8.29 21.52 -31.79
N GLU A 114 7.59 22.09 -30.80
CA GLU A 114 7.28 23.52 -30.76
C GLU A 114 8.56 24.38 -30.78
N LEU A 115 9.53 24.04 -29.92
CA LEU A 115 10.81 24.77 -29.83
C LEU A 115 11.64 24.63 -31.12
N GLN A 116 11.57 23.48 -31.80
CA GLN A 116 12.23 23.29 -33.09
C GLN A 116 11.63 24.19 -34.17
N GLN A 117 10.29 24.28 -34.24
CA GLN A 117 9.60 25.17 -35.18
C GLN A 117 9.91 26.64 -34.89
N GLU A 118 9.93 27.03 -33.62
CA GLU A 118 10.29 28.40 -33.21
C GLU A 118 11.74 28.73 -33.59
N LYS A 119 12.68 27.81 -33.34
CA LYS A 119 14.08 27.96 -33.76
C LYS A 119 14.21 28.14 -35.27
N GLU A 120 13.50 27.35 -36.07
CA GLU A 120 13.51 27.48 -37.52
C GLU A 120 12.97 28.83 -37.99
N ARG A 121 11.89 29.30 -37.36
CA ARG A 121 11.32 30.63 -37.63
C ARG A 121 12.32 31.74 -37.28
N LEU A 122 12.89 31.72 -36.09
CA LEU A 122 13.87 32.72 -35.66
C LEU A 122 15.11 32.73 -36.57
N ASN A 123 15.58 31.56 -37.00
CA ASN A 123 16.69 31.48 -37.96
C ASN A 123 16.35 32.15 -39.31
N LYS A 124 15.11 32.03 -39.80
CA LYS A 124 14.67 32.73 -41.01
C LYS A 124 14.68 34.24 -40.81
N GLU A 125 14.10 34.72 -39.71
CA GLU A 125 14.07 36.16 -39.36
C GLU A 125 15.49 36.73 -39.23
N VAL A 126 16.41 36.00 -38.60
CA VAL A 126 17.84 36.40 -38.50
C VAL A 126 18.50 36.46 -39.88
N ASN A 127 18.25 35.48 -40.76
CA ASN A 127 18.81 35.47 -42.10
C ASN A 127 18.27 36.64 -42.96
N GLU A 128 16.98 36.94 -42.88
CA GLU A 128 16.35 38.08 -43.55
C GLU A 128 16.97 39.40 -43.07
N LEU A 129 17.08 39.60 -41.75
CA LEU A 129 17.72 40.78 -41.18
C LEU A 129 19.19 40.91 -41.57
N THR A 130 19.92 39.78 -41.61
CA THR A 130 21.33 39.76 -42.06
C THR A 130 21.44 40.17 -43.53
N GLY A 131 20.53 39.69 -44.38
CA GLY A 131 20.46 40.10 -45.79
C GLY A 131 20.17 41.59 -45.97
N LEU A 132 19.22 42.13 -45.18
CA LEU A 132 18.92 43.56 -45.18
C LEU A 132 20.13 44.40 -44.74
N TYR A 133 20.82 43.99 -43.67
CA TYR A 133 22.03 44.67 -43.20
C TYR A 133 23.15 44.69 -44.25
N GLN A 134 23.35 43.59 -44.99
CA GLN A 134 24.34 43.54 -46.08
C GLN A 134 23.97 44.40 -47.29
N SER A 135 22.68 44.70 -47.47
CA SER A 135 22.19 45.53 -48.58
C SER A 135 22.28 47.03 -48.31
N LEU A 136 22.39 47.43 -47.04
CA LEU A 136 22.51 48.83 -46.61
C LEU A 136 23.95 49.35 -46.75
#